data_AF-A0A2D9RI37-F1
#
_entry.id   AF-A0A2D9RI37-F1
#
_cell.length_a   1.000
_cell.length_b   1.000
_cell.length_c   1.000
_cell.angle_alpha   90.00
_cell.angle_beta   90.00
_cell.angle_gamma   90.00
#
_symmetry.space_group_name_H-M   'P 1'
#
loop_
_entity.id
_entity.type
_entity.pdbx_description
1 polymer ?
#
loop_
_entity_poly.entity_id
_entity_poly.type
_entity_poly.pdbx_seq_one_letter_code
_entity_poly.pdbx_strand_id
1 'polypeptide(L)'
;MIGFIAIAIAGLVIRSRWFKGWFGEFKVNSVIKRNLDKSDYRLLSDLTLPSRGGTTQIDHVVLSRFGVFVIETKNMLGLIFGTANQSKWTQVVFRRKSSFQNPIRQNFKHVRTVQELLGLKSHQIHSLVAFVGSATPKTLMPSDVVWGADSVAEAIGSKQIELIDPEVLDELETRLSEARLEPSIFTNRAHVKHVKTRAAERKKGLSSCPRCGSGLVKRTNEKSGERFWGCSKFPRCRGTRRATA
;
A
#
# COMPACT_ATOMS: atom_id res chain seq x y z
N MET A 1 18.00 -37.79 3.64
CA MET A 1 17.54 -37.14 2.39
C MET A 1 16.26 -36.33 2.60
N ILE A 2 15.22 -36.88 3.24
CA ILE A 2 13.93 -36.20 3.52
C ILE A 2 14.09 -34.92 4.35
N GLY A 3 14.95 -34.93 5.39
CA GLY A 3 15.22 -33.75 6.22
C GLY A 3 15.91 -32.59 5.47
N PHE A 4 16.80 -32.90 4.51
CA PHE A 4 17.46 -31.88 3.69
C PHE A 4 16.50 -31.23 2.68
N ILE A 5 15.56 -32.01 2.12
CA ILE A 5 14.50 -31.51 1.24
C ILE A 5 13.54 -30.61 2.03
N ALA A 6 13.17 -30.99 3.26
CA ALA A 6 12.34 -30.16 4.14
C ALA A 6 13.02 -28.83 4.51
N ILE A 7 14.32 -28.83 4.81
CA ILE A 7 15.10 -27.61 5.11
C ILE A 7 15.25 -26.73 3.86
N ALA A 8 15.46 -27.31 2.69
CA ALA A 8 15.55 -26.57 1.43
C ALA A 8 14.20 -25.95 1.03
N ILE A 9 13.09 -26.69 1.20
CA ILE A 9 11.73 -26.19 0.99
C ILE A 9 11.40 -25.09 2.00
N ALA A 10 11.71 -25.27 3.28
CA ALA A 10 11.55 -24.24 4.30
C ALA A 10 12.37 -22.97 3.94
N GLY A 11 13.62 -23.12 3.50
CA GLY A 11 14.47 -22.02 3.05
C GLY A 11 13.95 -21.28 1.81
N LEU A 12 13.24 -21.97 0.91
CA LEU A 12 12.55 -21.39 -0.25
C LEU A 12 11.24 -20.70 0.13
N VAL A 13 10.47 -21.27 1.05
CA VAL A 13 9.22 -20.69 1.59
C VAL A 13 9.52 -19.42 2.39
N ILE A 14 10.54 -19.42 3.25
CA ILE A 14 11.02 -18.25 4.02
C ILE A 14 11.44 -17.09 3.09
N ARG A 15 11.93 -17.41 1.88
CA ARG A 15 12.30 -16.41 0.87
C ARG A 15 11.14 -15.93 0.00
N SER A 16 9.99 -16.58 0.04
CA SER A 16 8.83 -16.21 -0.77
C SER A 16 8.28 -14.84 -0.36
N ARG A 17 7.78 -14.10 -1.35
CA ARG A 17 7.12 -12.78 -1.11
C ARG A 17 5.87 -12.93 -0.24
N TRP A 18 5.26 -14.12 -0.23
CA TRP A 18 4.06 -14.48 0.52
C TRP A 18 4.37 -14.65 2.02
N PHE A 19 5.40 -15.42 2.38
CA PHE A 19 5.83 -15.59 3.78
C PHE A 19 6.31 -14.28 4.42
N LYS A 20 6.96 -13.41 3.63
CA LYS A 20 7.42 -12.11 4.13
C LYS A 20 6.27 -11.14 4.46
N GLY A 21 5.15 -11.20 3.73
CA GLY A 21 3.94 -10.43 4.06
C GLY A 21 3.33 -10.92 5.37
N TRP A 22 3.06 -12.23 5.44
CA TRP A 22 2.44 -12.89 6.59
C TRP A 22 3.19 -12.67 7.92
N PHE A 23 4.53 -12.75 7.93
CA PHE A 23 5.29 -12.52 9.16
C PHE A 23 5.23 -11.06 9.64
N GLY A 24 5.10 -10.10 8.71
CA GLY A 24 4.86 -8.70 9.05
C GLY A 24 3.50 -8.51 9.69
N GLU A 25 2.47 -9.07 9.05
CA GLU A 25 1.09 -9.01 9.54
C GLU A 25 0.93 -9.68 10.91
N PHE A 26 1.60 -10.80 11.14
CA PHE A 26 1.62 -11.49 12.43
C PHE A 26 2.25 -10.64 13.54
N LYS A 27 3.34 -9.91 13.26
CA LYS A 27 3.97 -9.01 14.23
C LYS A 27 3.04 -7.87 14.64
N VAL A 28 2.42 -7.21 13.66
CA VAL A 28 1.45 -6.13 13.93
C VAL A 28 0.28 -6.65 14.76
N ASN A 29 -0.27 -7.80 14.37
CA ASN A 29 -1.33 -8.48 15.13
C ASN A 29 -0.94 -8.73 16.59
N SER A 30 0.26 -9.27 16.82
CA SER A 30 0.75 -9.61 18.15
C SER A 30 0.95 -8.37 19.02
N VAL A 31 1.55 -7.32 18.47
CA VAL A 31 1.80 -6.06 19.21
C VAL A 31 0.49 -5.36 19.55
N ILE A 32 -0.46 -5.26 18.61
CA ILE A 32 -1.77 -4.64 18.88
C ILE A 32 -2.49 -5.41 19.99
N LYS A 33 -2.62 -6.75 19.86
CA LYS A 33 -3.33 -7.59 20.84
C LYS A 33 -2.69 -7.58 22.24
N ARG A 34 -1.39 -7.32 22.34
CA ARG A 34 -0.65 -7.29 23.60
C ARG A 34 -0.75 -5.92 24.29
N ASN A 35 -0.73 -4.83 23.52
CA ASN A 35 -0.52 -3.49 24.07
C ASN A 35 -1.77 -2.60 24.03
N LEU A 36 -2.80 -2.97 23.25
CA LEU A 36 -4.07 -2.24 23.19
C LEU A 36 -5.19 -3.07 23.83
N ASP A 37 -5.98 -2.45 24.69
CA ASP A 37 -7.09 -3.11 25.39
C ASP A 37 -8.20 -3.48 24.39
N LYS A 38 -8.65 -4.74 24.43
CA LYS A 38 -9.72 -5.24 23.56
C LYS A 38 -11.08 -4.61 23.85
N SER A 39 -11.26 -4.01 25.03
CA SER A 39 -12.46 -3.24 25.37
C SER A 39 -12.60 -1.99 24.50
N ASP A 40 -11.47 -1.35 24.17
CA ASP A 40 -11.39 -0.09 23.44
C ASP A 40 -10.96 -0.24 21.98
N TYR A 41 -10.33 -1.38 21.62
CA TYR A 41 -9.71 -1.60 20.32
C TYR A 41 -10.09 -2.96 19.71
N ARG A 42 -10.69 -2.92 18.52
CA ARG A 42 -11.08 -4.11 17.76
C ARG A 42 -10.25 -4.23 16.49
N LEU A 43 -9.53 -5.33 16.36
CA LEU A 43 -8.56 -5.55 15.29
C LEU A 43 -9.14 -6.49 14.22
N LEU A 44 -9.29 -5.97 13.01
CA LEU A 44 -9.61 -6.74 11.82
C LEU A 44 -8.37 -6.87 10.93
N SER A 45 -8.07 -8.06 10.45
CA SER A 45 -6.92 -8.34 9.57
C SER A 45 -7.33 -8.95 8.25
N ASP A 46 -6.52 -8.73 7.23
CA ASP A 46 -6.65 -9.32 5.89
C ASP A 46 -8.03 -9.05 5.25
N LEU A 47 -8.43 -7.78 5.26
CA LEU A 47 -9.70 -7.33 4.73
C LEU A 47 -9.58 -7.10 3.22
N THR A 48 -10.33 -7.88 2.43
CA THR A 48 -10.52 -7.59 1.01
C THR A 48 -11.87 -6.92 0.82
N LEU A 49 -11.87 -5.64 0.47
CA LEU A 49 -13.07 -4.81 0.34
C LEU A 49 -13.33 -4.41 -1.12
N PRO A 50 -14.59 -4.25 -1.53
CA PRO A 50 -14.92 -3.61 -2.81
C PRO A 50 -14.46 -2.15 -2.82
N SER A 51 -14.06 -1.66 -3.99
CA SER A 51 -13.67 -0.27 -4.21
C SER A 51 -14.16 0.19 -5.59
N ARG A 52 -14.20 1.50 -5.85
CA ARG A 52 -14.62 2.06 -7.17
C ARG A 52 -13.88 1.49 -8.38
N GLY A 53 -12.71 0.88 -8.18
CA GLY A 53 -11.93 0.26 -9.25
C GLY A 53 -12.02 -1.25 -9.34
N GLY A 54 -12.58 -1.96 -8.36
CA GLY A 54 -12.45 -3.41 -8.22
C GLY A 54 -12.37 -3.76 -6.74
N THR A 55 -11.24 -4.29 -6.28
CA THR A 55 -11.04 -4.64 -4.87
C THR A 55 -9.77 -4.02 -4.31
N THR A 56 -9.76 -3.83 -3.00
CA THR A 56 -8.57 -3.46 -2.24
C THR A 56 -8.34 -4.44 -1.11
N GLN A 57 -7.10 -4.87 -0.92
CA GLN A 57 -6.69 -5.61 0.27
C GLN A 57 -6.12 -4.62 1.27
N ILE A 58 -6.46 -4.78 2.54
CA ILE A 58 -6.03 -3.95 3.66
C ILE A 58 -5.50 -4.90 4.73
N ASP A 59 -4.25 -4.67 5.16
CA ASP A 59 -3.56 -5.58 6.08
C ASP A 59 -4.25 -5.56 7.45
N HIS A 60 -4.47 -4.37 8.01
CA HIS A 60 -5.17 -4.21 9.29
C HIS A 60 -6.07 -2.98 9.31
N VAL A 61 -7.22 -3.13 9.97
CA VAL A 61 -8.08 -2.04 10.42
C VAL A 61 -8.28 -2.20 11.92
N VAL A 62 -8.05 -1.11 12.68
CA VAL A 62 -8.38 -1.05 14.10
C VAL A 62 -9.54 -0.10 14.29
N LEU A 63 -10.62 -0.59 14.90
CA LEU A 63 -11.76 0.22 15.33
C LEU A 63 -11.57 0.60 16.79
N SER A 64 -11.81 1.85 17.12
CA SER A 64 -11.76 2.37 18.48
C SER A 64 -12.63 3.61 18.61
N ARG A 65 -13.07 3.94 19.84
CA ARG A 65 -13.71 5.22 20.13
C ARG A 65 -12.83 6.41 19.77
N PHE A 66 -11.51 6.22 19.72
CA PHE A 66 -10.54 7.26 19.33
C PHE A 66 -10.36 7.42 17.81
N GLY A 67 -11.05 6.61 17.00
CA GLY A 67 -11.00 6.64 15.54
C GLY A 67 -10.77 5.28 14.89
N VAL A 68 -10.85 5.25 13.57
CA VAL A 68 -10.56 4.07 12.73
C VAL A 68 -9.16 4.17 12.15
N PHE A 69 -8.30 3.19 12.41
CA PHE A 69 -6.91 3.19 11.94
C PHE A 69 -6.76 2.19 10.81
N VAL A 70 -6.36 2.67 9.62
CA VAL A 70 -6.09 1.83 8.46
C VAL A 70 -4.58 1.70 8.29
N ILE A 71 -4.08 0.47 8.40
CA ILE A 71 -2.66 0.19 8.53
C ILE A 71 -2.15 -0.53 7.29
N GLU A 72 -1.08 -0.01 6.69
CA GLU A 72 -0.31 -0.67 5.64
C GLU A 72 1.01 -1.18 6.22
N THR A 73 1.24 -2.48 6.14
CA THR A 73 2.40 -3.14 6.74
C THR A 73 3.47 -3.46 5.70
N LYS A 74 4.71 -3.06 5.97
CA LYS A 74 5.89 -3.36 5.16
C LYS A 74 6.94 -4.10 5.97
N ASN A 75 7.07 -5.40 5.74
CA ASN A 75 8.16 -6.20 6.29
C ASN A 75 9.38 -6.15 5.36
N MET A 76 10.19 -5.10 5.49
CA MET A 76 11.33 -4.81 4.62
C MET A 76 12.64 -4.75 5.40
N LEU A 77 13.76 -4.91 4.69
CA LEU A 77 15.13 -4.87 5.22
C LEU A 77 15.92 -3.74 4.55
N GLY A 78 17.01 -3.31 5.19
CA GLY A 78 17.99 -2.41 4.57
C GLY A 78 17.58 -0.94 4.62
N LEU A 79 18.00 -0.15 3.64
CA LEU A 79 17.79 1.30 3.62
C LEU A 79 16.57 1.66 2.78
N ILE A 80 15.73 2.56 3.28
CA ILE A 80 14.56 3.07 2.56
C ILE A 80 14.72 4.56 2.29
N PHE A 81 14.59 4.91 1.01
CA PHE A 81 14.65 6.28 0.52
C PHE A 81 13.30 6.64 -0.11
N GLY A 82 12.71 7.74 0.33
CA GLY A 82 11.43 8.20 -0.18
C GLY A 82 10.85 9.38 0.58
N THR A 83 10.10 10.23 -0.11
CA THR A 83 9.32 11.30 0.52
C THR A 83 7.82 11.10 0.27
N ALA A 84 6.97 11.78 1.05
CA ALA A 84 5.51 11.69 0.92
C ALA A 84 5.00 12.00 -0.50
N ASN A 85 5.65 12.94 -1.19
CA ASN A 85 5.22 13.42 -2.50
C ASN A 85 5.65 12.52 -3.68
N GLN A 86 6.61 11.60 -3.45
CA GLN A 86 7.09 10.71 -4.50
C GLN A 86 6.11 9.58 -4.78
N SER A 87 5.94 9.22 -6.05
CA SER A 87 5.03 8.12 -6.43
C SER A 87 5.57 6.73 -6.09
N LYS A 88 6.90 6.62 -5.97
CA LYS A 88 7.63 5.39 -5.67
C LYS A 88 8.76 5.72 -4.71
N TRP A 89 9.08 4.75 -3.86
CA TRP A 89 10.23 4.77 -2.97
C TRP A 89 11.28 3.77 -3.46
N THR A 90 12.47 3.85 -2.89
CA THR A 90 13.61 2.99 -3.22
C THR A 90 14.10 2.27 -1.98
N GLN A 91 14.23 0.95 -2.08
CA GLN A 91 14.88 0.12 -1.10
C GLN A 91 16.30 -0.20 -1.58
N VAL A 92 17.26 -0.17 -0.66
CA VAL A 92 18.63 -0.62 -0.89
C VAL A 92 18.97 -1.72 0.11
N VAL A 93 19.24 -2.92 -0.40
CA VAL A 93 19.73 -4.05 0.40
C VAL A 93 21.11 -4.42 -0.14
N PHE A 94 22.15 -4.22 0.67
CA PHE A 94 23.55 -4.27 0.23
C PHE A 94 23.77 -3.36 -1.00
N ARG A 95 24.21 -3.92 -2.13
CA ARG A 95 24.43 -3.18 -3.38
C ARG A 95 23.23 -3.18 -4.33
N ARG A 96 22.11 -3.83 -3.97
CA ARG A 96 20.94 -3.93 -4.85
C ARG A 96 19.91 -2.86 -4.50
N LYS A 97 19.51 -2.10 -5.51
CA LYS A 97 18.43 -1.11 -5.43
C LYS A 97 17.16 -1.66 -6.07
N SER A 98 16.03 -1.49 -5.41
CA SER A 98 14.71 -1.84 -5.95
C SER A 98 13.74 -0.71 -5.67
N SER A 99 12.90 -0.37 -6.65
CA SER A 99 11.85 0.62 -6.47
C SER A 99 10.52 -0.06 -6.20
N PHE A 100 9.74 0.51 -5.29
CA PHE A 100 8.41 0.03 -4.92
C PHE A 100 7.42 1.21 -4.82
N GLN A 101 6.12 0.91 -4.87
CA GLN A 101 5.09 1.95 -4.73
C GLN A 101 5.22 2.61 -3.35
N ASN A 102 5.07 3.94 -3.30
CA ASN A 102 5.03 4.66 -2.03
C ASN A 102 3.86 4.13 -1.16
N PRO A 103 4.13 3.59 0.05
CA PRO A 103 3.13 2.97 0.89
C PRO A 103 2.10 3.98 1.43
N ILE A 104 2.46 5.25 1.61
CA ILE A 104 1.51 6.30 2.00
C ILE A 104 0.43 6.47 0.92
N ARG A 105 0.84 6.46 -0.35
CA ARG A 105 -0.09 6.60 -1.48
C ARG A 105 -0.90 5.33 -1.73
N GLN A 106 -0.36 4.17 -1.34
CA GLN A 106 -1.10 2.92 -1.32
C GLN A 106 -2.19 2.99 -0.24
N ASN A 107 -1.80 3.30 1.00
CA ASN A 107 -2.69 3.37 2.14
C ASN A 107 -3.76 4.44 2.00
N PHE A 108 -3.48 5.57 1.33
CA PHE A 108 -4.51 6.57 1.02
C PHE A 108 -5.73 5.97 0.30
N LYS A 109 -5.54 4.98 -0.58
CA LYS A 109 -6.66 4.30 -1.25
C LYS A 109 -7.44 3.40 -0.29
N HIS A 110 -6.74 2.74 0.64
CA HIS A 110 -7.33 1.90 1.68
C HIS A 110 -8.19 2.76 2.62
N VAL A 111 -7.60 3.85 3.14
CA VAL A 111 -8.28 4.86 3.95
C VAL A 111 -9.53 5.37 3.24
N ARG A 112 -9.45 5.77 1.97
CA ARG A 112 -10.64 6.24 1.23
C ARG A 112 -11.70 5.17 1.06
N THR A 113 -11.31 3.92 0.84
CA THR A 113 -12.27 2.81 0.71
C THR A 113 -13.00 2.57 2.02
N VAL A 114 -12.28 2.49 3.15
CA VAL A 114 -12.87 2.32 4.49
C VAL A 114 -13.71 3.52 4.88
N GLN A 115 -13.23 4.74 4.61
CA GLN A 115 -13.95 5.97 4.89
C GLN A 115 -15.29 6.04 4.16
N GLU A 116 -15.30 5.75 2.86
CA GLU A 116 -16.52 5.75 2.04
C GLU A 116 -17.48 4.64 2.49
N LEU A 117 -16.97 3.43 2.76
CA LEU A 117 -17.77 2.29 3.21
C LEU A 117 -18.46 2.56 4.55
N LEU A 118 -17.76 3.20 5.48
CA LEU A 118 -18.24 3.43 6.84
C LEU A 118 -18.90 4.79 7.05
N GLY A 119 -18.89 5.67 6.05
CA GLY A 119 -19.46 7.02 6.16
C GLY A 119 -18.70 7.92 7.15
N LEU A 120 -17.41 7.68 7.35
CA LEU A 120 -16.61 8.38 8.37
C LEU A 120 -16.19 9.78 7.91
N LYS A 121 -16.20 10.75 8.84
CA LYS A 121 -15.58 12.06 8.62
C LYS A 121 -14.07 11.93 8.57
N SER A 122 -13.40 12.84 7.86
CA SER A 122 -11.94 12.76 7.65
C SER A 122 -11.12 12.80 8.95
N HIS A 123 -11.64 13.36 10.04
CA HIS A 123 -10.95 13.36 11.34
C HIS A 123 -11.13 12.06 12.13
N GLN A 124 -12.13 11.24 11.80
CA GLN A 124 -12.44 9.97 12.49
C GLN A 124 -11.63 8.78 11.94
N ILE A 125 -10.80 9.00 10.90
CA ILE A 125 -10.03 7.94 10.25
C ILE A 125 -8.55 8.34 10.13
N HIS A 126 -7.66 7.43 10.46
CA HIS A 126 -6.22 7.64 10.51
C HIS A 126 -5.50 6.70 9.56
N SER A 127 -4.53 7.24 8.80
CA SER A 127 -3.62 6.46 7.98
C SER A 127 -2.38 6.13 8.79
N LEU A 128 -1.97 4.87 8.79
CA LEU A 128 -0.70 4.45 9.40
C LEU A 128 0.07 3.55 8.44
N VAL A 129 1.36 3.82 8.23
CA VAL A 129 2.26 2.93 7.48
C VAL A 129 3.30 2.38 8.46
N ALA A 130 3.38 1.05 8.57
CA ALA A 130 4.25 0.38 9.52
C ALA A 130 5.38 -0.39 8.82
N PHE A 131 6.63 0.00 9.06
CA PHE A 131 7.81 -0.78 8.66
C PHE A 131 8.25 -1.69 9.82
N VAL A 132 7.86 -2.96 9.79
CA VAL A 132 8.05 -3.92 10.91
C VAL A 132 9.22 -4.90 10.73
N GLY A 133 9.97 -4.74 9.64
CA GLY A 133 11.27 -5.41 9.44
C GLY A 133 12.43 -4.57 9.96
N SER A 134 13.67 -4.96 9.66
CA SER A 134 14.87 -4.19 10.03
C SER A 134 15.28 -3.15 8.98
N ALA A 135 14.27 -2.52 8.36
CA ALA A 135 14.49 -1.40 7.46
C ALA A 135 14.78 -0.12 8.25
N THR A 136 15.61 0.76 7.70
CA THR A 136 15.92 2.07 8.28
C THR A 136 15.63 3.18 7.26
N PRO A 137 14.98 4.28 7.68
CA PRO A 137 14.75 5.42 6.80
C PRO A 137 16.08 6.15 6.56
N LYS A 138 16.27 6.64 5.34
CA LYS A 138 17.40 7.52 4.96
C LYS A 138 16.95 8.88 4.43
N THR A 139 15.66 9.17 4.54
CA THR A 139 15.03 10.44 4.24
C THR A 139 14.06 10.78 5.38
N LEU A 140 13.73 12.06 5.54
CA LEU A 140 12.74 12.48 6.52
C LEU A 140 11.38 11.82 6.23
N MET A 141 10.80 11.17 7.23
CA MET A 141 9.52 10.47 7.12
C MET A 141 8.43 11.26 7.84
N PRO A 142 7.19 11.31 7.30
CA PRO A 142 6.04 11.84 8.02
C PRO A 142 5.78 11.07 9.33
N SER A 143 5.10 11.71 10.28
CA SER A 143 4.69 11.11 11.57
C SER A 143 3.88 9.83 11.42
N ASP A 144 3.12 9.72 10.33
CA ASP A 144 2.21 8.60 10.05
C ASP A 144 2.95 7.38 9.47
N VAL A 145 4.28 7.42 9.41
CA VAL A 145 5.15 6.32 9.01
C VAL A 145 6.00 5.88 10.20
N VAL A 146 5.64 4.74 10.79
CA VAL A 146 6.30 4.20 11.99
C VAL A 146 7.29 3.08 11.65
N TRP A 147 8.32 2.94 12.49
CA TRP A 147 9.44 2.03 12.28
C TRP A 147 9.60 1.13 13.50
N GLY A 148 9.44 -0.18 13.30
CA GLY A 148 9.32 -1.15 14.40
C GLY A 148 7.86 -1.55 14.63
N ALA A 149 7.67 -2.79 15.11
CA ALA A 149 6.32 -3.30 15.36
C ALA A 149 5.68 -2.59 16.57
N ASP A 150 6.44 -2.36 17.65
CA ASP A 150 5.93 -1.73 18.89
C ASP A 150 5.40 -0.31 18.67
N SER A 151 6.04 0.45 17.77
CA SER A 151 5.61 1.80 17.41
C SER A 151 4.22 1.85 16.76
N VAL A 152 3.67 0.73 16.30
CA VAL A 152 2.29 0.66 15.81
C VAL A 152 1.29 0.88 16.94
N ALA A 153 1.43 0.13 18.04
CA ALA A 153 0.54 0.29 19.18
C ALA A 153 0.74 1.64 19.88
N GLU A 154 1.98 2.14 19.95
CA GLU A 154 2.27 3.49 20.45
C GLU A 154 1.55 4.57 19.63
N ALA A 155 1.65 4.51 18.30
CA ALA A 155 1.00 5.50 17.43
C ALA A 155 -0.53 5.46 17.56
N ILE A 156 -1.13 4.28 17.64
CA ILE A 156 -2.58 4.11 17.85
C ILE A 156 -2.98 4.61 19.24
N GLY A 157 -2.32 4.10 20.29
CA GLY A 157 -2.61 4.43 21.69
C GLY A 157 -2.31 5.88 22.07
N SER A 158 -1.53 6.62 21.27
CA SER A 158 -1.34 8.07 21.46
C SER A 158 -2.60 8.90 21.20
N LYS A 159 -3.62 8.33 20.52
CA LYS A 159 -4.90 9.02 20.28
C LYS A 159 -5.81 8.84 21.48
N GLN A 160 -6.19 9.97 22.09
CA GLN A 160 -6.97 10.02 23.32
C GLN A 160 -8.27 10.84 23.19
N ILE A 161 -8.47 11.47 22.02
CA ILE A 161 -9.70 12.22 21.74
C ILE A 161 -10.75 11.22 21.29
N GLU A 162 -11.88 11.16 21.97
CA GLU A 162 -13.03 10.35 21.55
C GLU A 162 -13.71 10.99 20.34
N LEU A 163 -13.84 10.22 19.27
CA LEU A 163 -14.35 10.63 17.96
C LEU A 163 -15.52 9.77 17.47
N ILE A 164 -15.70 8.59 18.06
CA ILE A 164 -16.70 7.60 17.70
C ILE A 164 -17.37 7.10 18.97
N ASP A 165 -18.69 7.14 18.99
CA ASP A 165 -19.50 6.60 20.08
C ASP A 165 -19.28 5.08 20.20
N PRO A 166 -19.06 4.52 21.41
CA PRO A 166 -18.97 3.08 21.62
C PRO A 166 -20.11 2.27 21.01
N GLU A 167 -21.35 2.79 21.01
CA GLU A 167 -22.52 2.11 20.40
C GLU A 167 -22.38 1.99 18.87
N VAL A 168 -21.71 2.95 18.23
CA VAL A 168 -21.48 2.95 16.78
C VAL A 168 -20.38 1.96 16.39
N LEU A 169 -19.49 1.57 17.31
CA LEU A 169 -18.38 0.65 16.98
C LEU A 169 -18.87 -0.73 16.51
N ASP A 170 -19.93 -1.26 17.12
CA ASP A 170 -20.55 -2.52 16.70
C ASP A 170 -21.07 -2.44 15.27
N GLU A 171 -21.74 -1.33 14.94
CA GLU A 171 -22.25 -1.10 13.59
C GLU A 171 -21.11 -1.01 12.56
N LEU A 172 -20.01 -0.33 12.88
CA LEU A 172 -18.85 -0.23 12.00
C LEU A 172 -18.20 -1.59 11.74
N GLU A 173 -18.08 -2.41 12.79
CA GLU A 173 -17.51 -3.75 12.69
C GLU A 173 -18.39 -4.67 11.84
N THR A 174 -19.71 -4.65 12.04
CA THR A 174 -20.67 -5.41 11.24
C THR A 174 -20.60 -4.98 9.77
N ARG A 175 -20.64 -3.67 9.47
CA ARG A 175 -20.53 -3.17 8.09
C ARG A 175 -19.23 -3.58 7.39
N LEU A 176 -18.09 -3.56 8.11
CA LEU A 176 -16.82 -4.06 7.57
C LEU A 176 -16.85 -5.55 7.30
N SER A 177 -17.44 -6.32 8.21
CA SER A 177 -17.52 -7.78 8.12
C SER A 177 -18.43 -8.23 6.99
N GLU A 178 -19.58 -7.58 6.80
CA GLU A 178 -20.51 -7.84 5.70
C GLU A 178 -19.95 -7.44 4.33
N ALA A 179 -19.18 -6.35 4.27
CA ALA A 179 -18.53 -5.91 3.04
C ALA A 179 -17.28 -6.73 2.69
N ARG A 180 -16.77 -7.54 3.63
CA ARG A 180 -15.59 -8.37 3.41
C ARG A 180 -15.89 -9.42 2.35
N LEU A 181 -15.13 -9.39 1.26
CA LEU A 181 -15.16 -10.46 0.28
C LEU A 181 -14.44 -11.69 0.83
N GLU A 182 -15.08 -12.86 0.72
CA GLU A 182 -14.49 -14.13 1.14
C GLU A 182 -13.08 -14.31 0.54
N PRO A 183 -12.07 -14.61 1.37
CA PRO A 183 -10.73 -14.96 0.89
C PRO A 183 -10.77 -16.24 0.07
N SER A 184 -10.94 -16.12 -1.23
CA SER A 184 -10.86 -17.24 -2.17
C SER A 184 -9.69 -17.03 -3.14
N ILE A 185 -9.21 -18.13 -3.72
CA ILE A 185 -8.25 -18.09 -4.83
C ILE A 185 -8.78 -17.15 -5.94
N PHE A 186 -10.11 -17.10 -6.12
CA PHE A 186 -10.76 -16.24 -7.09
C PHE A 186 -10.66 -14.75 -6.73
N THR A 187 -10.94 -14.33 -5.49
CA THR A 187 -10.84 -12.92 -5.08
C THR A 187 -9.40 -12.43 -5.11
N ASN A 188 -8.43 -13.29 -4.72
CA ASN A 188 -7.01 -12.97 -4.79
C ASN A 188 -6.51 -12.89 -6.25
N ARG A 189 -6.95 -13.81 -7.14
CA ARG A 189 -6.65 -13.75 -8.58
C ARG A 189 -7.30 -12.55 -9.25
N ALA A 190 -8.53 -12.19 -8.87
CA ALA A 190 -9.22 -11.01 -9.36
C ALA A 190 -8.49 -9.73 -8.95
N HIS A 191 -8.04 -9.63 -7.68
CA HIS A 191 -7.20 -8.54 -7.21
C HIS A 191 -5.89 -8.42 -7.99
N VAL A 192 -5.12 -9.51 -8.10
CA VAL A 192 -3.86 -9.52 -8.87
C VAL A 192 -4.09 -9.19 -10.35
N LYS A 193 -5.15 -9.74 -10.96
CA LYS A 193 -5.53 -9.43 -12.36
C LYS A 193 -5.85 -7.94 -12.50
N HIS A 194 -6.64 -7.37 -11.59
CA HIS A 194 -7.00 -5.96 -11.61
C HIS A 194 -5.76 -5.04 -11.48
N VAL A 195 -4.87 -5.33 -10.53
CA VAL A 195 -3.61 -4.58 -10.35
C VAL A 195 -2.75 -4.65 -11.62
N LYS A 196 -2.63 -5.83 -12.24
CA LYS A 196 -1.90 -6.01 -13.51
C LYS A 196 -2.54 -5.23 -14.66
N THR A 197 -3.87 -5.29 -14.80
CA THR A 197 -4.60 -4.56 -15.84
C THR A 197 -4.40 -3.06 -15.69
N ARG A 198 -4.54 -2.50 -14.49
CA ARG A 198 -4.31 -1.06 -14.27
C ARG A 198 -2.87 -0.64 -14.49
N ALA A 199 -1.89 -1.49 -14.14
CA ALA A 199 -0.50 -1.23 -14.47
C ALA A 199 -0.27 -1.21 -15.99
N ALA A 200 -0.91 -2.12 -16.73
CA ALA A 200 -0.86 -2.17 -18.19
C ALA A 200 -1.56 -0.97 -18.86
N GLU A 201 -2.76 -0.59 -18.40
CA GLU A 201 -3.49 0.58 -18.87
C GLU A 201 -2.72 1.87 -18.62
N ARG A 202 -2.13 2.02 -17.43
CA ARG A 202 -1.26 3.17 -17.12
C ARG A 202 -0.04 3.21 -18.04
N LYS A 203 0.59 2.07 -18.31
CA LYS A 203 1.72 1.97 -19.25
C LYS A 203 1.27 2.33 -20.68
N LYS A 204 0.10 1.86 -21.11
CA LYS A 204 -0.51 2.19 -22.41
C LYS A 204 -0.83 3.68 -22.53
N GLY A 205 -1.40 4.29 -21.49
CA GLY A 205 -1.66 5.72 -21.43
C GLY A 205 -0.38 6.56 -21.49
N LEU A 206 0.70 6.10 -20.83
CA LEU A 206 2.02 6.72 -20.91
C LEU A 206 2.67 6.59 -22.30
N SER A 207 2.44 5.48 -23.02
CA SER A 207 2.96 5.26 -24.37
C SER A 207 2.07 5.86 -25.48
N SER A 208 0.94 6.47 -25.12
CA SER A 208 -0.02 7.06 -26.07
C SER A 208 0.03 8.59 -26.02
N CYS A 209 -0.12 9.20 -27.19
CA CYS A 209 -0.14 10.64 -27.40
C CYS A 209 -1.33 11.27 -26.66
N PRO A 210 -1.10 12.30 -25.82
CA PRO A 210 -2.17 12.92 -25.04
C PRO A 210 -3.17 13.71 -25.88
N ARG A 211 -2.85 14.04 -27.15
CA ARG A 211 -3.74 14.80 -28.04
C ARG A 211 -4.62 13.92 -28.95
N CYS A 212 -4.09 12.81 -29.46
CA CYS A 212 -4.79 12.02 -30.49
C CYS A 212 -4.77 10.51 -30.25
N GLY A 213 -4.26 10.04 -29.10
CA GLY A 213 -4.19 8.63 -28.74
C GLY A 213 -3.22 7.76 -29.55
N SER A 214 -2.58 8.29 -30.60
CA SER A 214 -1.60 7.56 -31.41
C SER A 214 -0.31 7.29 -30.63
N GLY A 215 0.50 6.33 -31.05
CA GLY A 215 1.76 6.00 -30.38
C GLY A 215 2.73 7.19 -30.24
N LEU A 216 3.57 7.15 -29.21
CA LEU A 216 4.67 8.09 -29.01
C LEU A 216 6.01 7.48 -29.43
N VAL A 217 6.88 8.29 -30.03
CA VAL A 217 8.22 7.93 -30.49
C VAL A 217 9.25 8.85 -29.83
N LYS A 218 10.40 8.30 -29.43
CA LYS A 218 11.47 9.08 -28.79
C LYS A 218 12.13 9.98 -29.83
N ARG A 219 12.24 11.27 -29.51
CA ARG A 219 12.84 12.31 -30.34
C ARG A 219 13.81 13.13 -29.50
N THR A 220 14.69 13.86 -30.16
CA THR A 220 15.66 14.76 -29.54
C THR A 220 15.41 16.16 -30.09
N ASN A 221 15.36 17.16 -29.23
CA ASN A 221 15.34 18.55 -29.65
C ASN A 221 16.73 18.93 -30.18
N GLU A 222 16.82 19.33 -31.44
CA GLU A 222 18.09 19.64 -32.10
C GLU A 222 18.83 20.82 -31.46
N LYS A 223 18.12 21.77 -30.86
CA LYS A 223 18.73 22.97 -30.24
C LYS A 223 19.17 22.73 -28.80
N SER A 224 18.37 22.03 -28.01
CA SER A 224 18.63 21.83 -26.58
C SER A 224 19.24 20.47 -26.24
N GLY A 225 19.29 19.53 -27.19
CA GLY A 225 19.67 18.14 -26.95
C GLY A 225 18.68 17.34 -26.09
N GLU A 226 17.57 17.95 -25.66
CA GLU A 226 16.63 17.33 -24.74
C GLU A 226 15.84 16.21 -25.41
N ARG A 227 15.77 15.05 -24.75
CA ARG A 227 15.00 13.90 -25.23
C ARG A 227 13.55 14.01 -24.79
N PHE A 228 12.63 13.77 -25.70
CA PHE A 228 11.19 13.77 -25.42
C PHE A 228 10.45 12.71 -26.23
N TRP A 229 9.22 12.44 -25.85
CA TRP A 229 8.32 11.56 -26.60
C TRP A 229 7.40 12.41 -27.48
N GLY A 230 7.50 12.28 -28.80
CA GLY A 230 6.65 12.98 -29.77
C GLY A 230 5.65 12.05 -30.45
N CYS A 231 4.48 12.55 -30.84
CA CYS A 231 3.48 11.76 -31.55
C CYS A 231 4.02 11.16 -32.85
N SER A 232 3.69 9.89 -33.13
CA SER A 232 4.03 9.23 -34.38
C SER A 232 3.39 9.87 -35.62
N LYS A 233 2.25 10.56 -35.45
CA LYS A 233 1.53 11.28 -36.52
C LYS A 233 2.02 12.73 -36.74
N PHE A 234 3.18 13.11 -36.22
CA PHE A 234 3.79 14.41 -36.55
C PHE A 234 4.02 14.51 -38.07
N PRO A 235 3.74 15.65 -38.74
CA PRO A 235 3.39 16.96 -38.17
C PRO A 235 1.90 17.17 -37.87
N ARG A 236 1.02 16.26 -38.30
CA ARG A 236 -0.45 16.38 -38.13
C ARG A 236 -0.89 16.38 -36.67
N CYS A 237 -0.13 15.75 -35.78
CA CYS A 237 -0.31 15.88 -34.33
C CYS A 237 1.01 16.23 -33.65
N ARG A 238 1.00 17.34 -32.89
CA ARG A 238 2.16 17.85 -32.13
C ARG A 238 2.10 17.51 -30.64
N GLY A 239 1.40 16.44 -30.27
CA GLY A 239 1.36 15.98 -28.89
C GLY A 239 2.72 15.47 -28.44
N THR A 240 3.16 15.88 -27.25
CA THR A 240 4.44 15.49 -26.66
C THR A 240 4.28 15.06 -25.21
N ARG A 241 5.23 14.28 -24.70
CA ARG A 241 5.45 14.01 -23.28
C ARG A 241 6.94 14.14 -22.98
N ARG A 242 7.31 14.60 -21.78
CA ARG A 242 8.71 14.58 -21.34
C ARG A 242 9.21 13.13 -21.29
N ALA A 243 10.44 12.88 -21.75
CA ALA A 243 11.10 11.63 -21.42
C ALA A 243 11.47 11.71 -19.94
N THR A 244 10.87 10.87 -19.09
CA THR A 244 11.33 10.76 -17.70
C THR A 244 12.80 10.33 -17.70
N ALA A 245 13.63 11.03 -16.94
CA ALA A 245 15.02 10.66 -16.66
C ALA A 245 15.11 9.26 -16.04
#